data_AF-A0A561WCM3-F1
#
_entry.id   AF-A0A561WCM3-F1
#
_cell.length_a   1.000
_cell.length_b   1.000
_cell.length_c   1.000
_cell.angle_alpha   90.00
_cell.angle_beta   90.00
_cell.angle_gamma   90.00
#
_symmetry.space_group_name_H-M   'P 1'
#
loop_
_entity.id
_entity.type
_entity.pdbx_description
1 polymer ?
#
loop_
_entity_poly.entity_id
_entity_poly.type
_entity_poly.pdbx_seq_one_letter_code
_entity_poly.pdbx_strand_id
1 'polypeptide(L)'
;MSAPRGRTLAGALCAALLAVAGCGIPENTEVQVDGSGPAVEAGASSFRRSEPPARAAAGTDRETFVRNFLSAAAGEPDRAYARVKQFIAPENKSRLQEKQGSEVAVNVIRLTEDPVITENANGLFSVLLRVQQIGVLRSNGVLAQPVATEREYRFTLRGAVSPGQQGTEEAGLFVTDPPNVLLLSEQALREYYQTKAVYFWNSDQTRLVADQRYLPLAVPDGRRVSEVVKWLLAGPSEWLRPAARPLPDRTALINNAIETDGRWEVTLELPGDDNRELGRIGIQLAWSLPELDGQLQLTTRNQSRVAIADLKQHRLAHPLYPIDDTPQRFTVYDGAVHALSFPGEAGGVVPLVPAVNRNVVSAGLSRVDDRIFAALVVGAPGGRQRLAVGSGTDPVQVVHRGTQTFGVIGRPVWLRSLDPGQPYGLMVADGQLYRFDDRARTVPVPLTVSGRVTAVAGSLDGHRLALVIGGRLHLAAVNLAGGLVSVGPARAVATSLRDLSAVDWAAENTLVVAGTADRSAVYYVSTDGALETALVADVGARVTHLAAYPTNPVVPLPSALIMYEANGVAYRYPSPDTIRRDQVLEVTPPPAGVRPGSPTAPFFLY
;
A
#
# COMPACT_ATOMS: atom_id res chain seq x y z
N MET A 1 61.83 44.34 39.57
CA MET A 1 60.39 44.14 39.34
C MET A 1 60.05 44.65 37.95
N SER A 2 59.60 43.72 37.12
CA SER A 2 58.86 43.83 35.85
C SER A 2 59.25 44.90 34.83
N ALA A 3 59.84 44.45 33.72
CA ALA A 3 59.61 45.01 32.40
C ALA A 3 59.44 43.87 31.36
N PRO A 4 58.59 44.03 30.32
CA PRO A 4 58.09 42.92 29.51
C PRO A 4 58.58 42.91 28.05
N ARG A 5 58.33 41.77 27.39
CA ARG A 5 58.00 41.54 25.96
C ARG A 5 58.85 42.21 24.87
N GLY A 6 59.31 41.39 23.93
CA GLY A 6 59.18 41.72 22.51
C GLY A 6 60.27 41.18 21.56
N ARG A 7 59.83 40.31 20.66
CA ARG A 7 60.13 40.25 19.21
C ARG A 7 61.60 40.23 18.74
N THR A 8 61.91 39.22 17.93
CA THR A 8 62.92 39.33 16.87
C THR A 8 62.40 38.83 15.53
N LEU A 9 62.58 39.70 14.53
CA LEU A 9 62.48 39.48 13.09
C LEU A 9 63.68 38.66 12.57
N ALA A 10 63.51 38.04 11.39
CA ALA A 10 64.39 38.09 10.21
C ALA A 10 64.00 36.92 9.28
N GLY A 11 63.98 36.99 7.95
CA GLY A 11 64.51 37.94 6.98
C GLY A 11 64.63 37.17 5.65
N ALA A 12 64.23 37.79 4.55
CA ALA A 12 64.20 37.21 3.20
C ALA A 12 65.58 37.26 2.48
N LEU A 13 65.78 36.42 1.45
CA LEU A 13 66.34 36.72 0.09
C LEU A 13 66.62 35.39 -0.67
N CYS A 14 66.06 35.13 -1.86
CA CYS A 14 66.59 35.38 -3.23
C CYS A 14 67.94 34.68 -3.55
N ALA A 15 68.26 34.09 -4.70
CA ALA A 15 67.63 33.63 -5.95
C ALA A 15 68.79 33.10 -6.87
N ALA A 16 68.45 32.40 -7.97
CA ALA A 16 69.27 32.07 -9.18
C ALA A 16 70.23 30.84 -9.16
N LEU A 17 70.44 30.01 -10.21
CA LEU A 17 69.94 29.84 -11.61
C LEU A 17 70.60 28.55 -12.23
N LEU A 18 69.85 27.78 -13.06
CA LEU A 18 70.24 26.94 -14.25
C LEU A 18 71.08 25.64 -14.00
N ALA A 19 70.89 24.49 -14.68
CA ALA A 19 70.52 24.21 -16.08
C ALA A 19 70.09 22.71 -16.32
N VAL A 20 69.14 22.52 -17.27
CA VAL A 20 68.97 21.45 -18.30
C VAL A 20 69.08 19.95 -17.93
N ALA A 21 67.99 19.18 -18.14
CA ALA A 21 67.93 18.00 -19.03
C ALA A 21 66.58 17.23 -18.95
N GLY A 22 66.07 16.81 -20.10
CA GLY A 22 65.49 15.46 -20.31
C GLY A 22 64.02 15.22 -19.97
N CYS A 23 63.21 14.98 -21.01
CA CYS A 23 61.96 14.22 -20.89
C CYS A 23 62.26 12.77 -20.46
N GLY A 24 61.49 12.27 -19.50
CA GLY A 24 61.44 10.85 -19.14
C GLY A 24 60.21 10.59 -18.27
N ILE A 25 59.13 10.13 -18.90
CA ILE A 25 58.02 9.46 -18.22
C ILE A 25 58.55 8.07 -17.85
N PRO A 26 58.57 7.65 -16.57
CA PRO A 26 58.87 6.27 -16.23
C PRO A 26 57.74 5.37 -16.70
N GLU A 27 58.05 4.42 -17.59
CA GLU A 27 57.21 3.26 -17.84
C GLU A 27 57.21 2.39 -16.57
N ASN A 28 56.01 2.15 -16.02
CA ASN A 28 55.69 1.30 -14.87
C ASN A 28 55.92 1.91 -13.48
N THR A 29 54.98 2.74 -13.02
CA THR A 29 54.58 2.73 -11.61
C THR A 29 53.34 1.87 -11.46
N GLU A 30 53.45 0.78 -10.71
CA GLU A 30 52.32 -0.07 -10.32
C GLU A 30 51.19 0.83 -9.80
N VAL A 31 49.98 0.61 -10.32
CA VAL A 31 48.77 1.17 -9.74
C VAL A 31 48.68 0.60 -8.33
N GLN A 32 49.04 1.42 -7.34
CA GLN A 32 48.65 1.18 -5.97
C GLN A 32 47.13 1.38 -5.95
N VAL A 33 46.40 0.27 -6.07
CA VAL A 33 44.99 0.23 -5.72
C VAL A 33 44.96 0.56 -4.24
N ASP A 34 44.55 1.79 -3.91
CA ASP A 34 44.17 2.12 -2.54
C ASP A 34 43.09 1.11 -2.16
N GLY A 35 43.50 0.15 -1.33
CA GLY A 35 42.62 -0.85 -0.77
C GLY A 35 41.47 -0.16 -0.09
N SER A 36 40.29 -0.75 -0.23
CA SER A 36 39.07 -0.34 0.47
C SER A 36 39.43 -0.01 1.92
N GLY A 37 39.25 1.26 2.30
CA GLY A 37 39.45 1.71 3.68
C GLY A 37 38.66 0.82 4.64
N PRO A 38 39.11 0.70 5.91
CA PRO A 38 38.56 -0.28 6.84
C PRO A 38 37.04 -0.10 6.95
N ALA A 39 36.30 -1.15 6.60
CA ALA A 39 34.91 -1.26 6.94
C ALA A 39 34.81 -1.08 8.46
N VAL A 40 34.05 -0.09 8.90
CA VAL A 40 33.74 0.12 10.32
C VAL A 40 33.25 -1.21 10.85
N GLU A 41 34.01 -1.79 11.79
CA GLU A 41 33.60 -2.99 12.52
C GLU A 41 32.23 -2.69 13.14
N ALA A 42 31.22 -3.39 12.63
CA ALA A 42 29.91 -3.39 13.23
C ALA A 42 30.06 -3.99 14.63
N GLY A 43 29.93 -3.13 15.64
CA GLY A 43 29.85 -3.53 17.03
C GLY A 43 28.85 -4.67 17.18
N ALA A 44 29.31 -5.76 17.79
CA ALA A 44 28.52 -6.92 18.12
C ALA A 44 27.45 -6.56 19.16
N SER A 45 26.29 -6.06 18.70
CA SER A 45 25.09 -5.89 19.52
C SER A 45 23.79 -5.94 18.70
N SER A 46 23.57 -7.04 17.98
CA SER A 46 22.23 -7.62 17.82
C SER A 46 22.31 -9.01 17.21
N PHE A 47 22.09 -10.05 18.01
CA PHE A 47 21.79 -11.38 17.48
C PHE A 47 20.56 -11.29 16.53
N ARG A 48 20.78 -11.56 15.24
CA ARG A 48 19.90 -12.27 14.29
C ARG A 48 18.38 -12.08 14.44
N ARG A 49 17.86 -10.86 14.38
CA ARG A 49 16.39 -10.63 14.42
C ARG A 49 15.73 -10.42 13.05
N SER A 50 16.51 -10.46 11.96
CA SER A 50 16.05 -10.04 10.62
C SER A 50 16.35 -11.01 9.47
N GLU A 51 17.09 -12.09 9.70
CA GLU A 51 17.28 -13.16 8.70
C GLU A 51 16.46 -14.41 9.07
N PRO A 52 15.90 -15.13 8.08
CA PRO A 52 15.14 -16.35 8.35
C PRO A 52 16.03 -17.46 8.96
N PRO A 53 15.46 -18.37 9.77
CA PRO A 53 16.20 -19.48 10.34
C PRO A 53 16.90 -20.34 9.28
N ALA A 54 18.14 -20.73 9.56
CA ALA A 54 18.88 -21.66 8.70
C ALA A 54 18.28 -23.09 8.75
N ARG A 55 18.58 -23.90 7.73
CA ARG A 55 18.15 -25.30 7.60
C ARG A 55 18.26 -26.11 8.90
N ALA A 56 19.43 -26.06 9.54
CA ALA A 56 19.75 -26.85 10.72
C ALA A 56 18.95 -26.44 11.98
N ALA A 57 18.35 -25.25 11.99
CA ALA A 57 17.60 -24.75 13.14
C ALA A 57 16.35 -25.58 13.46
N ALA A 58 15.82 -26.32 12.48
CA ALA A 58 14.69 -27.22 12.68
C ALA A 58 15.09 -28.56 13.34
N GLY A 59 16.38 -28.91 13.36
CA GLY A 59 16.81 -30.26 13.72
C GLY A 59 16.05 -31.31 12.89
N THR A 60 15.40 -32.25 13.56
CA THR A 60 14.60 -33.31 12.94
C THR A 60 13.10 -33.00 12.86
N ASP A 61 12.65 -31.83 13.33
CA ASP A 61 11.24 -31.42 13.24
C ASP A 61 10.89 -31.04 11.79
N ARG A 62 10.04 -31.87 11.18
CA ARG A 62 9.65 -31.76 9.77
C ARG A 62 8.73 -30.56 9.51
N GLU A 63 7.83 -30.24 10.44
CA GLU A 63 6.91 -29.12 10.27
C GLU A 63 7.66 -27.80 10.40
N THR A 64 8.53 -27.69 11.41
CA THR A 64 9.43 -26.54 11.55
C THR A 64 10.38 -26.42 10.36
N PHE A 65 10.87 -27.53 9.82
CA PHE A 65 11.69 -27.51 8.61
C PHE A 65 10.95 -26.95 7.39
N VAL A 66 9.72 -27.40 7.15
CA VAL A 66 8.88 -26.89 6.04
C VAL A 66 8.60 -25.40 6.21
N ARG A 67 8.28 -24.95 7.43
CA ARG A 67 8.09 -23.53 7.74
C ARG A 67 9.36 -22.71 7.45
N ASN A 68 10.53 -23.18 7.88
CA ASN A 68 11.81 -22.52 7.63
C ASN A 68 12.18 -22.51 6.14
N PHE A 69 11.85 -23.59 5.41
CA PHE A 69 12.03 -23.64 3.95
C PHE A 69 11.17 -22.59 3.24
N LEU A 70 9.91 -22.42 3.67
CA LEU A 70 8.99 -21.40 3.13
C LEU A 70 9.32 -19.97 3.58
N SER A 71 10.24 -19.76 4.51
CA SER A 71 10.78 -18.43 4.85
C SER A 71 12.15 -18.16 4.26
N ALA A 72 12.86 -19.18 3.76
CA ALA A 72 14.26 -19.07 3.34
C ALA A 72 14.51 -18.03 2.23
N ALA A 73 13.55 -17.78 1.35
CA ALA A 73 13.66 -16.76 0.32
C ALA A 73 13.67 -15.32 0.89
N ALA A 74 13.15 -15.12 2.11
CA ALA A 74 13.02 -13.80 2.73
C ALA A 74 14.36 -13.10 2.95
N GLY A 75 14.37 -11.77 2.81
CA GLY A 75 15.57 -10.93 2.94
C GLY A 75 15.93 -10.21 1.65
N GLU A 76 17.19 -9.78 1.53
CA GLU A 76 17.69 -9.12 0.32
C GLU A 76 17.59 -10.04 -0.92
N PRO A 77 17.12 -9.54 -2.08
CA PRO A 77 16.87 -10.34 -3.29
C PRO A 77 18.09 -11.12 -3.79
N ASP A 78 19.28 -10.51 -3.81
CA ASP A 78 20.50 -11.10 -4.38
C ASP A 78 20.97 -12.36 -3.64
N ARG A 79 20.50 -12.56 -2.41
CA ARG A 79 20.83 -13.74 -1.58
C ARG A 79 19.69 -14.76 -1.48
N ALA A 80 18.54 -14.50 -2.10
CA ALA A 80 17.35 -15.35 -1.96
C ALA A 80 17.60 -16.80 -2.44
N TYR A 81 18.18 -16.96 -3.62
CA TYR A 81 18.53 -18.29 -4.15
C TYR A 81 19.58 -18.99 -3.29
N ALA A 82 20.62 -18.27 -2.85
CA ALA A 82 21.66 -18.83 -2.00
C ALA A 82 21.08 -19.39 -0.70
N ARG A 83 20.17 -18.65 -0.03
CA ARG A 83 19.49 -19.10 1.19
C ARG A 83 18.60 -20.33 0.93
N VAL A 84 17.76 -20.31 -0.10
CA VAL A 84 16.89 -21.45 -0.42
C VAL A 84 17.69 -22.70 -0.78
N LYS A 85 18.78 -22.56 -1.55
CA LYS A 85 19.64 -23.68 -1.91
C LYS A 85 20.33 -24.34 -0.71
N GLN A 86 20.45 -23.66 0.44
CA GLN A 86 20.95 -24.30 1.65
C GLN A 86 20.02 -25.42 2.13
N PHE A 87 18.71 -25.34 1.87
CA PHE A 87 17.72 -26.36 2.24
C PHE A 87 17.65 -27.54 1.26
N ILE A 88 18.19 -27.38 0.05
CA ILE A 88 18.14 -28.38 -1.02
C ILE A 88 19.36 -29.29 -0.91
N ALA A 89 19.13 -30.60 -1.04
CA ALA A 89 20.20 -31.60 -1.09
C ALA A 89 21.24 -31.22 -2.16
N PRO A 90 22.56 -31.33 -1.88
CA PRO A 90 23.61 -30.89 -2.81
C PRO A 90 23.43 -31.38 -4.25
N GLU A 91 23.05 -32.65 -4.41
CA GLU A 91 22.79 -33.31 -5.71
C GLU A 91 21.59 -32.73 -6.48
N ASN A 92 20.69 -32.01 -5.81
CA ASN A 92 19.47 -31.45 -6.39
C ASN A 92 19.49 -29.92 -6.54
N LYS A 93 20.57 -29.24 -6.13
CA LYS A 93 20.66 -27.76 -6.19
C LYS A 93 20.52 -27.19 -7.60
N SER A 94 20.91 -27.94 -8.64
CA SER A 94 20.80 -27.52 -10.05
C SER A 94 19.35 -27.46 -10.55
N ARG A 95 18.40 -28.11 -9.86
CA ARG A 95 16.98 -28.11 -10.22
C ARG A 95 16.31 -26.76 -9.98
N LEU A 96 16.89 -25.93 -9.10
CA LEU A 96 16.51 -24.54 -8.90
C LEU A 96 17.52 -23.63 -9.62
N GLN A 97 17.11 -23.12 -10.78
CA GLN A 97 17.94 -22.22 -11.59
C GLN A 97 18.06 -20.84 -10.92
N GLU A 98 19.30 -20.37 -10.75
CA GLU A 98 19.58 -19.06 -10.18
C GLU A 98 19.29 -17.93 -11.17
N LYS A 99 18.74 -16.84 -10.65
CA LYS A 99 18.53 -15.58 -11.36
C LYS A 99 19.18 -14.45 -10.57
N GLN A 100 19.53 -13.35 -11.23
CA GLN A 100 20.23 -12.22 -10.61
C GLN A 100 19.52 -10.88 -10.89
N GLY A 101 19.73 -9.90 -10.02
CA GLY A 101 19.25 -8.53 -10.20
C GLY A 101 17.72 -8.43 -10.35
N SER A 102 17.26 -7.84 -11.45
CA SER A 102 15.83 -7.64 -11.75
C SER A 102 15.07 -8.92 -12.10
N GLU A 103 15.78 -10.01 -12.41
CA GLU A 103 15.17 -11.30 -12.75
C GLU A 103 14.80 -12.14 -11.52
N VAL A 104 15.29 -11.77 -10.34
CA VAL A 104 14.92 -12.42 -9.07
C VAL A 104 13.42 -12.21 -8.81
N ALA A 105 12.71 -13.32 -8.71
CA ALA A 105 11.26 -13.37 -8.51
C ALA A 105 10.92 -14.39 -7.44
N VAL A 106 10.20 -13.96 -6.40
CA VAL A 106 9.78 -14.80 -5.28
C VAL A 106 8.27 -14.94 -5.29
N ASN A 107 7.75 -16.16 -5.39
CA ASN A 107 6.31 -16.39 -5.40
C ASN A 107 5.79 -16.38 -3.96
N VAL A 108 4.95 -15.39 -3.66
CA VAL A 108 4.30 -15.26 -2.36
C VAL A 108 3.02 -16.09 -2.38
N ILE A 109 2.93 -17.01 -1.43
CA ILE A 109 1.83 -17.97 -1.30
C ILE A 109 1.17 -17.87 0.07
N ARG A 110 -0.15 -18.09 0.11
CA ARG A 110 -0.89 -18.36 1.33
C ARG A 110 -1.20 -19.84 1.41
N LEU A 111 -0.88 -20.47 2.53
CA LEU A 111 -1.30 -21.85 2.80
C LEU A 111 -2.81 -21.84 3.05
N THR A 112 -3.57 -22.64 2.31
CA THR A 112 -5.02 -22.76 2.51
C THR A 112 -5.38 -23.83 3.55
N GLU A 113 -4.43 -24.72 3.82
CA GLU A 113 -4.48 -25.82 4.79
C GLU A 113 -3.07 -26.04 5.36
N ASP A 114 -2.98 -26.71 6.50
CA ASP A 114 -1.68 -27.09 7.05
C ASP A 114 -0.92 -28.05 6.11
N PRO A 115 0.42 -27.96 6.03
CA PRO A 115 1.22 -28.88 5.23
C PRO A 115 0.98 -30.34 5.60
N VAL A 116 0.70 -31.19 4.61
CA VAL A 116 0.55 -32.63 4.82
C VAL A 116 1.91 -33.30 4.60
N ILE A 117 2.42 -33.99 5.63
CA ILE A 117 3.70 -34.70 5.59
C ILE A 117 3.45 -36.20 5.77
N THR A 118 3.88 -37.02 4.81
CA THR A 118 3.66 -38.47 4.80
C THR A 118 4.97 -39.22 4.65
N GLU A 119 5.23 -40.19 5.52
CA GLU A 119 6.39 -41.08 5.40
C GLU A 119 6.15 -42.13 4.32
N ASN A 120 7.12 -42.28 3.43
CA ASN A 120 7.10 -43.25 2.34
C ASN A 120 7.83 -44.54 2.77
N ALA A 121 7.51 -45.66 2.12
CA ALA A 121 8.14 -46.95 2.38
C ALA A 121 9.68 -46.97 2.18
N ASN A 122 10.24 -46.00 1.46
CA ASN A 122 11.68 -45.84 1.21
C ASN A 122 12.40 -44.96 2.25
N GLY A 123 11.72 -44.56 3.34
CA GLY A 123 12.29 -43.71 4.39
C GLY A 123 12.39 -42.22 4.03
N LEU A 124 11.81 -41.81 2.89
CA LEU A 124 11.64 -40.40 2.54
C LEU A 124 10.30 -39.86 3.03
N PHE A 125 10.16 -38.54 3.16
CA PHE A 125 8.88 -37.90 3.52
C PHE A 125 8.35 -37.07 2.36
N SER A 126 7.14 -37.35 1.90
CA SER A 126 6.43 -36.52 0.94
C SER A 126 5.76 -35.34 1.63
N VAL A 127 5.91 -34.13 1.10
CA VAL A 127 5.25 -32.92 1.57
C VAL A 127 4.28 -32.43 0.50
N LEU A 128 3.04 -32.16 0.89
CA LEU A 128 2.01 -31.53 0.07
C LEU A 128 1.62 -30.18 0.70
N LEU A 129 1.79 -29.11 -0.07
CA LEU A 129 1.31 -27.77 0.26
C LEU A 129 0.08 -27.46 -0.58
N ARG A 130 -1.03 -27.04 0.04
CA ARG A 130 -2.18 -26.45 -0.67
C ARG A 130 -2.13 -24.93 -0.53
N VAL A 131 -2.17 -24.25 -1.66
CA VAL A 131 -1.81 -22.83 -1.72
C VAL A 131 -2.80 -21.98 -2.52
N GLN A 132 -2.94 -20.74 -2.09
CA GLN A 132 -3.43 -19.64 -2.89
C GLN A 132 -2.23 -18.79 -3.32
N GLN A 133 -2.08 -18.56 -4.63
CA GLN A 133 -1.07 -17.65 -5.16
C GLN A 133 -1.49 -16.20 -4.84
N ILE A 134 -0.66 -15.46 -4.12
CA ILE A 134 -0.91 -14.05 -3.82
C ILE A 134 -0.26 -13.18 -4.90
N GLY A 135 1.00 -13.43 -5.21
CA GLY A 135 1.75 -12.58 -6.14
C GLY A 135 3.21 -12.98 -6.31
N VAL A 136 3.94 -12.17 -7.06
CA VAL A 136 5.38 -12.32 -7.27
C VAL A 136 6.10 -11.09 -6.72
N LEU A 137 6.86 -11.28 -5.65
CA LEU A 137 7.70 -10.23 -5.08
C LEU A 137 8.94 -10.06 -5.96
N ARG A 138 9.09 -8.86 -6.52
CA ARG A 138 10.21 -8.45 -7.36
C ARG A 138 11.28 -7.75 -6.53
N SER A 139 12.50 -7.65 -7.07
CA SER A 139 13.62 -6.98 -6.40
C SER A 139 13.41 -5.49 -6.14
N ASN A 140 12.49 -4.83 -6.86
CA ASN A 140 12.06 -3.44 -6.60
C ASN A 140 10.95 -3.32 -5.54
N GLY A 141 10.74 -4.36 -4.72
CA GLY A 141 9.78 -4.38 -3.62
C GLY A 141 8.31 -4.51 -4.03
N VAL A 142 7.98 -4.50 -5.34
CA VAL A 142 6.60 -4.68 -5.81
C VAL A 142 6.17 -6.12 -5.63
N LEU A 143 4.99 -6.32 -5.02
CA LEU A 143 4.27 -7.57 -5.13
C LEU A 143 3.35 -7.51 -6.36
N ALA A 144 3.85 -8.05 -7.47
CA ALA A 144 3.12 -8.09 -8.73
C ALA A 144 2.05 -9.18 -8.71
N GLN A 145 1.12 -9.14 -9.68
CA GLN A 145 0.13 -10.20 -9.83
C GLN A 145 0.80 -11.57 -9.98
N PRO A 146 0.15 -12.65 -9.49
CA PRO A 146 0.69 -13.98 -9.61
C PRO A 146 0.74 -14.37 -11.08
N VAL A 147 1.89 -14.91 -11.50
CA VAL A 147 2.06 -15.53 -12.83
C VAL A 147 1.87 -17.05 -12.75
N ALA A 148 2.10 -17.62 -11.57
CA ALA A 148 1.83 -19.01 -11.24
C ALA A 148 0.32 -19.25 -11.08
N THR A 149 -0.13 -20.46 -11.42
CA THR A 149 -1.54 -20.88 -11.30
C THR A 149 -1.70 -22.15 -10.47
N GLU A 150 -0.59 -22.75 -10.07
CA GLU A 150 -0.47 -23.92 -9.22
C GLU A 150 -1.22 -23.69 -7.92
N ARG A 151 -2.06 -24.66 -7.54
CA ARG A 151 -2.79 -24.67 -6.27
C ARG A 151 -2.20 -25.62 -5.25
N GLU A 152 -1.20 -26.39 -5.67
CA GLU A 152 -0.47 -27.27 -4.81
C GLU A 152 1.01 -27.33 -5.22
N TYR A 153 1.87 -27.54 -4.22
CA TYR A 153 3.27 -27.86 -4.42
C TYR A 153 3.59 -29.17 -3.70
N ARG A 154 4.38 -30.01 -4.36
CA ARG A 154 4.85 -31.29 -3.82
C ARG A 154 6.37 -31.32 -3.83
N PHE A 155 6.96 -31.80 -2.76
CA PHE A 155 8.40 -32.04 -2.67
C PHE A 155 8.70 -33.14 -1.63
N THR A 156 9.94 -33.61 -1.62
CA THR A 156 10.36 -34.73 -0.76
C THR A 156 11.47 -34.32 0.19
N LEU A 157 11.42 -34.82 1.43
CA LEU A 157 12.43 -34.63 2.47
C LEU A 157 13.24 -35.91 2.70
N ARG A 158 14.54 -35.76 2.95
CA ARG A 158 15.46 -36.81 3.42
C ARG A 158 16.17 -36.34 4.68
N GLY A 159 16.44 -37.26 5.61
CA GLY A 159 17.40 -37.01 6.69
C GLY A 159 18.80 -36.73 6.15
N ALA A 160 19.55 -35.85 6.81
CA ALA A 160 20.93 -35.55 6.46
C ALA A 160 21.91 -36.68 6.80
N VAL A 161 21.48 -37.65 7.63
CA VAL A 161 22.27 -38.85 7.93
C VAL A 161 22.25 -39.78 6.72
N SER A 162 23.39 -39.92 6.05
CA SER A 162 23.61 -41.01 5.10
C SER A 162 23.93 -42.29 5.90
N PRO A 163 23.30 -43.45 5.60
CA PRO A 163 23.70 -44.71 6.22
C PRO A 163 25.19 -44.98 5.94
N GLY A 164 26.02 -45.07 6.99
CA GLY A 164 27.42 -45.51 6.89
C GLY A 164 28.52 -44.43 6.99
N GLN A 165 28.19 -43.15 7.22
CA GLN A 165 29.19 -42.13 7.57
C GLN A 165 29.01 -41.66 9.02
N GLN A 166 29.64 -42.38 9.96
CA GLN A 166 29.85 -41.87 11.32
C GLN A 166 30.94 -40.79 11.28
N GLY A 167 30.62 -39.57 11.71
CA GLY A 167 31.62 -38.55 12.04
C GLY A 167 31.47 -37.16 11.43
N THR A 168 30.50 -36.92 10.54
CA THR A 168 30.11 -35.55 10.10
C THR A 168 28.59 -35.49 9.96
N GLU A 169 27.88 -35.62 11.08
CA GLU A 169 26.44 -35.40 11.12
C GLU A 169 26.16 -33.91 10.93
N GLU A 170 25.93 -33.46 9.69
CA GLU A 170 25.14 -32.24 9.50
C GLU A 170 23.71 -32.55 9.97
N ALA A 171 23.42 -32.42 11.26
CA ALA A 171 22.08 -32.66 11.79
C ALA A 171 21.02 -31.89 10.97
N GLY A 172 19.94 -32.58 10.56
CA GLY A 172 18.78 -31.94 9.93
C GLY A 172 18.16 -32.72 8.77
N LEU A 173 17.27 -32.05 8.04
CA LEU A 173 16.59 -32.56 6.85
C LEU A 173 17.09 -31.84 5.58
N PHE A 174 16.85 -32.41 4.41
CA PHE A 174 17.09 -31.78 3.10
C PHE A 174 15.90 -31.99 2.17
N VAL A 175 15.63 -31.01 1.31
CA VAL A 175 14.70 -31.13 0.18
C VAL A 175 15.39 -31.85 -0.98
N THR A 176 14.82 -32.94 -1.47
CA THR A 176 15.36 -33.76 -2.57
C THR A 176 14.59 -33.60 -3.89
N ASP A 177 13.37 -33.09 -3.83
CA ASP A 177 12.54 -32.80 -5.01
C ASP A 177 12.01 -31.36 -4.94
N PRO A 178 12.89 -30.33 -5.02
CA PRO A 178 12.47 -28.96 -4.76
C PRO A 178 11.54 -28.41 -5.85
N PRO A 179 10.61 -27.51 -5.51
CA PRO A 179 9.96 -26.66 -6.50
C PRO A 179 11.00 -25.91 -7.33
N ASN A 180 10.75 -25.73 -8.62
CA ASN A 180 11.65 -25.00 -9.54
C ASN A 180 11.51 -23.47 -9.43
N VAL A 181 10.81 -22.99 -8.39
CA VAL A 181 10.56 -21.58 -8.11
C VAL A 181 10.89 -21.27 -6.65
N LEU A 182 11.23 -20.01 -6.37
CA LEU A 182 11.30 -19.53 -4.98
C LEU A 182 9.89 -19.37 -4.44
N LEU A 183 9.62 -20.00 -3.29
CA LEU A 183 8.39 -19.85 -2.53
C LEU A 183 8.67 -19.02 -1.27
N LEU A 184 7.74 -18.13 -0.94
CA LEU A 184 7.70 -17.38 0.31
C LEU A 184 6.29 -17.44 0.88
N SER A 185 6.12 -17.89 2.12
CA SER A 185 4.79 -17.84 2.75
C SER A 185 4.38 -16.40 3.06
N GLU A 186 3.08 -16.12 3.03
CA GLU A 186 2.49 -14.86 3.49
C GLU A 186 2.96 -14.50 4.92
N GLN A 187 3.04 -15.51 5.80
CA GLN A 187 3.54 -15.33 7.15
C GLN A 187 5.00 -14.85 7.17
N ALA A 188 5.87 -15.46 6.35
CA ALA A 188 7.26 -15.04 6.24
C ALA A 188 7.39 -13.64 5.62
N LEU A 189 6.53 -13.28 4.65
CA LEU A 189 6.48 -11.91 4.15
C LEU A 189 6.17 -10.91 5.28
N ARG A 190 5.19 -11.21 6.12
CA ARG A 190 4.81 -10.38 7.28
C ARG A 190 5.92 -10.29 8.33
N GLU A 191 6.67 -11.38 8.54
CA GLU A 191 7.70 -11.47 9.58
C GLU A 191 9.01 -10.77 9.18
N TYR A 192 9.42 -10.89 7.91
CA TYR A 192 10.75 -10.47 7.46
C TYR A 192 10.75 -9.21 6.58
N TYR A 193 9.57 -8.64 6.29
CA TYR A 193 9.45 -7.42 5.50
C TYR A 193 8.57 -6.40 6.20
N GLN A 194 8.88 -5.12 5.97
CA GLN A 194 7.99 -4.01 6.30
C GLN A 194 7.38 -3.44 5.03
N THR A 195 6.12 -3.04 5.11
CA THR A 195 5.45 -2.31 4.03
C THR A 195 5.90 -0.85 4.01
N LYS A 196 6.12 -0.33 2.81
CA LYS A 196 6.44 1.08 2.54
C LYS A 196 5.53 1.60 1.43
N ALA A 197 5.12 2.85 1.54
CA ALA A 197 4.47 3.56 0.44
C ALA A 197 5.53 4.37 -0.31
N VAL A 198 5.61 4.19 -1.62
CA VAL A 198 6.38 5.05 -2.52
C VAL A 198 5.40 5.92 -3.30
N TYR A 199 5.66 7.23 -3.33
CA TYR A 199 4.70 8.20 -3.84
C TYR A 199 5.08 8.68 -5.23
N PHE A 200 4.13 8.57 -6.16
CA PHE A 200 4.27 9.04 -7.53
C PHE A 200 3.29 10.15 -7.84
N TRP A 201 3.72 11.18 -8.54
CA TRP A 201 2.81 12.19 -9.05
C TRP A 201 1.82 11.57 -10.03
N ASN A 202 0.56 11.97 -9.96
CA ASN A 202 -0.41 11.66 -11.00
C ASN A 202 -0.07 12.38 -12.32
N SER A 203 -0.79 12.05 -13.39
CA SER A 203 -0.46 12.55 -14.75
C SER A 203 -0.43 14.07 -14.88
N ASP A 204 -1.28 14.81 -14.16
CA ASP A 204 -1.31 16.28 -14.14
C ASP A 204 -0.48 16.91 -13.01
N GLN A 205 0.20 16.08 -12.20
CA GLN A 205 1.07 16.47 -11.10
C GLN A 205 0.38 17.31 -10.01
N THR A 206 -0.90 17.03 -9.73
CA THR A 206 -1.69 17.67 -8.68
C THR A 206 -1.83 16.81 -7.42
N ARG A 207 -1.65 15.49 -7.52
CA ARG A 207 -1.78 14.54 -6.41
C ARG A 207 -0.65 13.52 -6.41
N LEU A 208 -0.25 13.11 -5.22
CA LEU A 208 0.59 11.91 -5.05
C LEU A 208 -0.30 10.67 -4.92
N VAL A 209 0.10 9.61 -5.61
CA VAL A 209 -0.51 8.29 -5.59
C VAL A 209 0.44 7.35 -4.86
N ALA A 210 -0.05 6.74 -3.79
CA ALA A 210 0.72 5.78 -3.00
C ALA A 210 0.82 4.42 -3.72
N ASP A 211 2.02 3.86 -3.73
CA ASP A 211 2.33 2.54 -4.28
C ASP A 211 3.02 1.67 -3.22
N GLN A 212 2.42 0.53 -2.88
CA GLN A 212 2.90 -0.35 -1.81
C GLN A 212 4.14 -1.14 -2.26
N ARG A 213 5.17 -1.13 -1.42
CA ARG A 213 6.43 -1.87 -1.58
C ARG A 213 6.77 -2.64 -0.31
N TYR A 214 7.55 -3.71 -0.44
CA TYR A 214 8.07 -4.50 0.67
C TYR A 214 9.57 -4.31 0.81
N LEU A 215 10.00 -3.71 1.93
CA LEU A 215 11.41 -3.60 2.29
C LEU A 215 11.79 -4.77 3.20
N PRO A 216 12.80 -5.59 2.86
CA PRO A 216 13.30 -6.58 3.80
C PRO A 216 13.84 -5.91 5.07
N LEU A 217 13.52 -6.47 6.24
CA LEU A 217 14.05 -6.00 7.53
C LEU A 217 15.56 -6.21 7.67
N ALA A 218 16.15 -7.04 6.81
CA ALA A 218 17.59 -7.23 6.70
C ALA A 218 18.32 -6.03 6.07
N VAL A 219 17.62 -5.13 5.39
CA VAL A 219 18.22 -3.91 4.81
C VAL A 219 18.63 -2.96 5.94
N PRO A 220 19.93 -2.60 6.06
CA PRO A 220 20.39 -1.69 7.09
C PRO A 220 19.81 -0.29 6.95
N ASP A 221 19.61 0.40 8.08
CA ASP A 221 18.98 1.72 8.16
C ASP A 221 19.66 2.75 7.25
N GLY A 222 20.99 2.77 7.23
CA GLY A 222 21.79 3.66 6.38
C GLY A 222 21.59 3.46 4.86
N ARG A 223 21.01 2.34 4.42
CA ARG A 223 20.73 2.07 3.00
C ARG A 223 19.28 2.37 2.60
N ARG A 224 18.36 2.55 3.56
CA ARG A 224 16.92 2.66 3.30
C ARG A 224 16.58 3.80 2.33
N VAL A 225 17.23 4.97 2.49
CA VAL A 225 17.04 6.12 1.57
C VAL A 225 17.41 5.74 0.15
N SER A 226 18.56 5.09 -0.04
CA SER A 226 19.02 4.63 -1.35
C SER A 226 18.04 3.63 -1.97
N GLU A 227 17.47 2.71 -1.18
CA GLU A 227 16.47 1.75 -1.67
C GLU A 227 15.17 2.43 -2.11
N VAL A 228 14.67 3.41 -1.34
CA VAL A 228 13.47 4.17 -1.73
C VAL A 228 13.71 5.00 -3.00
N VAL A 229 14.90 5.60 -3.15
CA VAL A 229 15.27 6.31 -4.39
C VAL A 229 15.29 5.34 -5.58
N LYS A 230 15.89 4.15 -5.42
CA LYS A 230 15.88 3.09 -6.46
C LYS A 230 14.45 2.68 -6.82
N TRP A 231 13.52 2.62 -5.87
CA TRP A 231 12.12 2.33 -6.16
C TRP A 231 11.41 3.43 -6.93
N LEU A 232 11.70 4.71 -6.62
CA LEU A 232 11.20 5.84 -7.42
C LEU A 232 11.73 5.80 -8.85
N LEU A 233 13.02 5.47 -9.02
CA LEU A 233 13.65 5.31 -10.34
C LEU A 233 13.05 4.14 -11.14
N ALA A 234 12.69 3.05 -10.46
CA ALA A 234 12.01 1.90 -11.09
C ALA A 234 10.59 2.23 -11.58
N GLY A 235 10.02 3.35 -11.15
CA GLY A 235 8.69 3.80 -11.52
C GLY A 235 7.56 3.11 -10.75
N PRO A 236 6.31 3.53 -10.99
CA PRO A 236 5.14 2.97 -10.34
C PRO A 236 4.88 1.53 -10.78
N SER A 237 4.23 0.76 -9.91
CA SER A 237 3.73 -0.58 -10.22
C SER A 237 2.89 -0.57 -11.50
N GLU A 238 2.95 -1.65 -12.28
CA GLU A 238 2.30 -1.76 -13.59
C GLU A 238 0.83 -1.32 -13.61
N TRP A 239 0.08 -1.68 -12.57
CA TRP A 239 -1.35 -1.36 -12.47
C TRP A 239 -1.64 0.12 -12.20
N LEU A 240 -0.67 0.88 -11.68
CA LEU A 240 -0.78 2.30 -11.39
C LEU A 240 -0.33 3.19 -12.54
N ARG A 241 0.38 2.65 -13.55
CA ARG A 241 0.85 3.41 -14.72
C ARG A 241 -0.23 4.27 -15.41
N PRO A 242 -1.51 3.86 -15.50
CA PRO A 242 -2.54 4.71 -16.08
C PRO A 242 -2.79 6.01 -15.29
N ALA A 243 -2.50 6.04 -13.99
CA ALA A 243 -2.78 7.16 -13.12
C ALA A 243 -1.53 7.88 -12.60
N ALA A 244 -0.40 7.21 -12.51
CA ALA A 244 0.84 7.69 -11.91
C ALA A 244 1.97 7.80 -12.95
N ARG A 245 2.75 8.87 -12.85
CA ARG A 245 3.88 9.17 -13.74
C ARG A 245 5.20 8.69 -13.10
N PRO A 246 6.09 8.02 -13.87
CA PRO A 246 7.45 7.76 -13.41
C PRO A 246 8.27 9.06 -13.34
N LEU A 247 9.47 8.97 -12.75
CA LEU A 247 10.46 10.05 -12.87
C LEU A 247 10.83 10.28 -14.36
N PRO A 248 11.37 11.47 -14.71
CA PRO A 248 11.84 11.73 -16.07
C PRO A 248 12.82 10.67 -16.57
N ASP A 249 12.76 10.36 -17.86
CA ASP A 249 13.70 9.43 -18.49
C ASP A 249 15.14 9.87 -18.24
N ARG A 250 16.04 8.87 -18.07
CA ARG A 250 17.47 9.09 -17.76
C ARG A 250 17.74 9.75 -16.40
N THR A 251 16.74 9.83 -15.52
CA THR A 251 17.03 10.09 -14.10
C THR A 251 17.81 8.91 -13.54
N ALA A 252 18.91 9.17 -12.82
CA ALA A 252 19.72 8.12 -12.21
C ALA A 252 20.26 8.56 -10.84
N LEU A 253 20.47 7.59 -9.95
CA LEU A 253 21.17 7.79 -8.68
C LEU A 253 22.68 7.67 -8.94
N ILE A 254 23.45 8.71 -8.61
CA ILE A 254 24.90 8.72 -8.87
C ILE A 254 25.64 7.89 -7.81
N ASN A 255 25.31 8.10 -6.54
CA ASN A 255 25.89 7.39 -5.39
C ASN A 255 24.79 7.01 -4.41
N ASN A 256 25.06 6.04 -3.53
CA ASN A 256 24.18 5.81 -2.38
C ASN A 256 24.01 7.12 -1.59
N ALA A 257 22.81 7.34 -1.08
CA ALA A 257 22.52 8.48 -0.21
C ALA A 257 23.44 8.46 1.02
N ILE A 258 23.94 9.64 1.39
CA ILE A 258 24.90 9.80 2.49
C ILE A 258 24.22 10.61 3.59
N GLU A 259 24.32 10.14 4.83
CA GLU A 259 23.91 10.91 6.00
C GLU A 259 25.13 11.61 6.61
N THR A 260 25.05 12.92 6.84
CA THR A 260 26.07 13.71 7.54
C THR A 260 25.38 14.66 8.51
N ASP A 261 25.69 14.55 9.81
CA ASP A 261 25.13 15.42 10.86
C ASP A 261 23.60 15.56 10.82
N GLY A 262 22.88 14.45 10.57
CA GLY A 262 21.41 14.43 10.46
C GLY A 262 20.85 15.06 9.17
N ARG A 263 21.71 15.32 8.18
CA ARG A 263 21.35 15.73 6.81
C ARG A 263 21.58 14.58 5.85
N TRP A 264 20.52 14.18 5.15
CA TRP A 264 20.60 13.26 4.03
C TRP A 264 20.94 13.99 2.74
N GLU A 265 21.98 13.53 2.05
CA GLU A 265 22.34 13.98 0.71
C GLU A 265 22.00 12.89 -0.32
N VAL A 266 21.24 13.26 -1.34
CA VAL A 266 20.90 12.40 -2.48
C VAL A 266 21.37 13.07 -3.76
N THR A 267 22.34 12.45 -4.43
CA THR A 267 22.91 12.97 -5.69
C THR A 267 22.26 12.29 -6.88
N LEU A 268 21.55 13.06 -7.69
CA LEU A 268 20.83 12.59 -8.88
C LEU A 268 21.43 13.15 -10.16
N GLU A 269 21.41 12.32 -11.20
CA GLU A 269 21.47 12.77 -12.59
C GLU A 269 20.05 13.00 -13.08
N LEU A 270 19.81 14.10 -13.79
CA LEU A 270 18.52 14.49 -14.35
C LEU A 270 18.69 15.03 -15.77
N PRO A 271 17.72 14.82 -16.67
CA PRO A 271 17.71 15.48 -17.97
C PRO A 271 17.43 16.98 -17.79
N GLY A 272 18.38 17.83 -18.21
CA GLY A 272 18.26 19.28 -18.10
C GLY A 272 18.66 19.83 -16.72
N ASP A 273 18.28 21.07 -16.44
CA ASP A 273 18.53 21.75 -15.16
C ASP A 273 17.20 22.33 -14.62
N ASP A 274 16.26 21.44 -14.28
CA ASP A 274 14.92 21.80 -13.82
C ASP A 274 14.78 21.67 -12.30
N ASN A 275 14.98 22.78 -11.59
CA ASN A 275 14.78 22.86 -10.14
C ASN A 275 13.32 22.57 -9.72
N ARG A 276 12.32 22.78 -10.59
CA ARG A 276 10.93 22.47 -10.26
C ARG A 276 10.72 20.96 -10.21
N GLU A 277 11.27 20.24 -11.17
CA GLU A 277 11.22 18.78 -11.19
C GLU A 277 12.00 18.19 -10.01
N LEU A 278 13.17 18.73 -9.69
CA LEU A 278 13.90 18.31 -8.49
C LEU A 278 13.12 18.60 -7.21
N GLY A 279 12.40 19.72 -7.14
CA GLY A 279 11.48 20.03 -6.04
C GLY A 279 10.35 19.00 -5.91
N ARG A 280 9.78 18.55 -7.03
CA ARG A 280 8.77 17.47 -7.05
C ARG A 280 9.34 16.14 -6.55
N ILE A 281 10.56 15.80 -6.93
CA ILE A 281 11.26 14.61 -6.42
C ILE A 281 11.48 14.75 -4.90
N GLY A 282 11.84 15.93 -4.42
CA GLY A 282 11.95 16.24 -2.99
C GLY A 282 10.65 15.96 -2.22
N ILE A 283 9.51 16.36 -2.77
CA ILE A 283 8.18 16.08 -2.19
C ILE A 283 7.91 14.56 -2.18
N GLN A 284 8.18 13.85 -3.30
CA GLN A 284 8.01 12.40 -3.37
C GLN A 284 8.86 11.67 -2.32
N LEU A 285 10.12 12.07 -2.15
CA LEU A 285 11.02 11.50 -1.14
C LEU A 285 10.56 11.83 0.28
N ALA A 286 10.12 13.06 0.54
CA ALA A 286 9.64 13.45 1.86
C ALA A 286 8.45 12.60 2.32
N TRP A 287 7.55 12.25 1.40
CA TRP A 287 6.41 11.36 1.69
C TRP A 287 6.78 9.88 1.68
N SER A 288 7.72 9.45 0.83
CA SER A 288 8.14 8.04 0.74
C SER A 288 9.04 7.60 1.91
N LEU A 289 9.57 8.55 2.68
CA LEU A 289 10.43 8.35 3.86
C LEU A 289 9.79 8.99 5.11
N PRO A 290 8.59 8.55 5.53
CA PRO A 290 7.87 9.17 6.64
C PRO A 290 8.57 9.02 7.99
N GLU A 291 9.44 8.01 8.13
CA GLU A 291 10.25 7.79 9.34
C GLU A 291 11.42 8.76 9.49
N LEU A 292 11.78 9.49 8.43
CA LEU A 292 12.89 10.42 8.46
C LEU A 292 12.39 11.82 8.78
N ASP A 293 12.96 12.37 9.86
CA ASP A 293 12.84 13.75 10.28
C ASP A 293 14.21 14.43 10.08
N GLY A 294 14.24 15.74 9.87
CA GLY A 294 15.49 16.49 9.63
C GLY A 294 15.71 16.89 8.17
N GLN A 295 16.97 17.08 7.78
CA GLN A 295 17.33 17.75 6.53
C GLN A 295 17.47 16.77 5.36
N LEU A 296 16.91 17.14 4.20
CA LEU A 296 17.15 16.47 2.93
C LEU A 296 17.73 17.46 1.92
N GLN A 297 18.86 17.11 1.33
CA GLN A 297 19.52 17.86 0.28
C GLN A 297 19.56 17.04 -0.99
N LEU A 298 19.03 17.60 -2.07
CA LEU A 298 19.13 17.02 -3.40
C LEU A 298 20.19 17.77 -4.20
N THR A 299 21.16 17.00 -4.72
CA THR A 299 22.28 17.53 -5.49
C THR A 299 22.25 17.02 -6.93
N THR A 300 22.61 17.88 -7.87
CA THR A 300 22.86 17.50 -9.28
C THR A 300 24.20 18.08 -9.72
N ARG A 301 25.00 17.32 -10.47
CA ARG A 301 26.36 17.73 -10.87
C ARG A 301 27.21 18.28 -9.69
N ASN A 302 27.07 17.64 -8.52
CA ASN A 302 27.72 18.01 -7.25
C ASN A 302 27.40 19.44 -6.74
N GLN A 303 26.26 20.00 -7.14
CA GLN A 303 25.76 21.28 -6.63
C GLN A 303 24.44 21.08 -5.88
N SER A 304 24.30 21.72 -4.72
CA SER A 304 23.02 21.80 -4.01
C SER A 304 22.00 22.57 -4.83
N ARG A 305 20.86 21.95 -5.11
CA ARG A 305 19.80 22.53 -5.93
C ARG A 305 18.48 22.64 -5.20
N VAL A 306 18.15 21.66 -4.36
CA VAL A 306 16.95 21.68 -3.50
C VAL A 306 17.36 21.25 -2.10
N ALA A 307 16.92 22.01 -1.09
CA ALA A 307 17.12 21.69 0.31
C ALA A 307 15.78 21.79 1.06
N ILE A 308 15.43 20.73 1.78
CA ILE A 308 14.31 20.66 2.70
C ILE A 308 14.91 20.67 4.11
N ALA A 309 14.69 21.74 4.86
CA ALA A 309 15.31 21.93 6.17
C ALA A 309 14.76 20.97 7.24
N ASP A 310 13.50 20.59 7.12
CA ASP A 310 12.84 19.67 8.03
C ASP A 310 11.75 18.90 7.27
N LEU A 311 11.96 17.60 7.05
CA LEU A 311 11.06 16.71 6.34
C LEU A 311 9.69 16.59 7.04
N LYS A 312 9.64 16.61 8.36
CA LYS A 312 8.38 16.52 9.12
C LYS A 312 7.55 17.78 8.93
N GLN A 313 8.17 18.95 9.13
CA GLN A 313 7.50 20.22 8.90
C GLN A 313 7.08 20.38 7.43
N HIS A 314 7.91 19.90 6.51
CA HIS A 314 7.57 19.93 5.08
C HIS A 314 6.32 19.10 4.77
N ARG A 315 6.18 17.88 5.33
CA ARG A 315 4.97 17.06 5.19
C ARG A 315 3.73 17.73 5.79
N LEU A 316 3.85 18.32 6.98
CA LEU A 316 2.74 19.02 7.65
C LEU A 316 2.29 20.27 6.88
N ALA A 317 3.22 20.99 6.24
CA ALA A 317 2.91 22.15 5.42
C ALA A 317 2.32 21.80 4.04
N HIS A 318 2.46 20.54 3.59
CA HIS A 318 1.99 20.07 2.28
C HIS A 318 1.21 18.74 2.40
N PRO A 319 0.09 18.70 3.15
CA PRO A 319 -0.67 17.48 3.36
C PRO A 319 -1.18 16.90 2.03
N LEU A 320 -1.10 15.57 1.89
CA LEU A 320 -1.51 14.89 0.64
C LEU A 320 -3.02 14.94 0.40
N TYR A 321 -3.81 14.88 1.47
CA TYR A 321 -5.26 14.77 1.40
C TYR A 321 -5.91 15.74 2.40
N PRO A 322 -6.97 16.46 2.00
CA PRO A 322 -7.71 17.36 2.87
C PRO A 322 -8.73 16.57 3.71
N ILE A 323 -8.26 15.62 4.53
CA ILE A 323 -9.11 14.91 5.50
C ILE A 323 -8.78 15.39 6.91
N ASP A 324 -9.80 15.49 7.77
CA ASP A 324 -9.65 15.92 9.15
C ASP A 324 -9.59 14.73 10.14
N ASP A 325 -9.18 15.02 11.38
CA ASP A 325 -9.20 14.06 12.50
C ASP A 325 -10.54 14.07 13.25
N THR A 326 -11.56 14.77 12.73
CA THR A 326 -12.91 14.91 13.31
C THR A 326 -13.98 14.35 12.37
N PRO A 327 -13.96 13.04 12.09
CA PRO A 327 -14.81 12.43 11.06
C PRO A 327 -16.30 12.59 11.38
N GLN A 328 -17.03 13.16 10.43
CA GLN A 328 -18.47 13.34 10.54
C GLN A 328 -19.21 12.11 9.99
N ARG A 329 -20.08 11.53 10.83
CA ARG A 329 -20.80 10.29 10.54
C ARG A 329 -22.26 10.56 10.24
N PHE A 330 -22.79 9.82 9.27
CA PHE A 330 -24.16 9.95 8.81
C PHE A 330 -24.81 8.58 8.58
N THR A 331 -26.13 8.57 8.59
CA THR A 331 -26.98 7.41 8.29
C THR A 331 -28.21 7.86 7.51
N VAL A 332 -28.89 6.91 6.86
CA VAL A 332 -30.26 7.10 6.40
C VAL A 332 -31.22 6.59 7.45
N TYR A 333 -32.14 7.44 7.88
CA TYR A 333 -33.21 7.14 8.83
C TYR A 333 -34.50 7.83 8.39
N ASP A 334 -35.62 7.10 8.39
CA ASP A 334 -36.94 7.57 7.90
C ASP A 334 -36.90 8.29 6.53
N GLY A 335 -36.04 7.80 5.63
CA GLY A 335 -35.93 8.31 4.26
C GLY A 335 -35.17 9.65 4.14
N ALA A 336 -34.39 10.04 5.15
CA ALA A 336 -33.55 11.23 5.13
C ALA A 336 -32.14 10.91 5.68
N VAL A 337 -31.16 11.70 5.26
CA VAL A 337 -29.81 11.70 5.83
C VAL A 337 -29.86 12.39 7.18
N HIS A 338 -29.27 11.74 8.19
CA HIS A 338 -29.12 12.28 9.53
C HIS A 338 -27.68 12.14 10.00
N ALA A 339 -27.22 13.13 10.77
CA ALA A 339 -25.96 13.04 11.48
C ALA A 339 -26.07 12.06 12.66
N LEU A 340 -24.95 11.40 12.95
CA LEU A 340 -24.81 10.51 14.09
C LEU A 340 -23.99 11.20 15.19
N SER A 341 -24.34 10.92 16.44
CA SER A 341 -23.60 11.36 17.61
C SER A 341 -23.13 10.17 18.43
N PHE A 342 -21.85 10.19 18.79
CA PHE A 342 -21.23 9.20 19.65
C PHE A 342 -20.46 9.90 20.78
N PRO A 343 -20.45 9.31 21.99
CA PRO A 343 -19.66 9.84 23.09
C PRO A 343 -18.19 10.02 22.71
N GLY A 344 -17.65 11.22 22.95
CA GLY A 344 -16.25 11.56 22.66
C GLY A 344 -15.94 11.88 21.19
N GLU A 345 -16.94 11.87 20.30
CA GLU A 345 -16.79 12.28 18.90
C GLU A 345 -17.53 13.59 18.64
N ALA A 346 -17.02 14.43 17.73
CA ALA A 346 -17.73 15.61 17.28
C ALA A 346 -18.95 15.19 16.45
N GLY A 347 -20.14 15.69 16.82
CA GLY A 347 -21.34 15.51 15.99
C GLY A 347 -21.26 16.32 14.71
N GLY A 348 -21.81 15.78 13.61
CA GLY A 348 -21.95 16.50 12.35
C GLY A 348 -23.26 17.30 12.27
N VAL A 349 -23.32 18.23 11.32
CA VAL A 349 -24.57 18.85 10.84
C VAL A 349 -24.90 18.25 9.49
N VAL A 350 -26.18 18.00 9.20
CA VAL A 350 -26.59 17.49 7.88
C VAL A 350 -26.37 18.58 6.82
N PRO A 351 -25.50 18.37 5.82
CA PRO A 351 -25.16 19.41 4.85
C PRO A 351 -26.16 19.48 3.69
N LEU A 352 -27.45 19.26 4.00
CA LEU A 352 -28.57 19.20 3.06
C LEU A 352 -29.76 19.95 3.61
N VAL A 353 -30.40 20.80 2.81
CA VAL A 353 -31.67 21.41 3.24
C VAL A 353 -32.81 20.38 3.27
N PRO A 354 -33.81 20.52 4.16
CA PRO A 354 -34.93 19.58 4.24
C PRO A 354 -35.69 19.36 2.92
N ALA A 355 -35.73 20.37 2.05
CA ALA A 355 -36.43 20.29 0.75
C ALA A 355 -35.83 19.23 -0.20
N VAL A 356 -34.53 18.95 -0.09
CA VAL A 356 -33.80 17.96 -0.90
C VAL A 356 -33.54 16.66 -0.15
N ASN A 357 -33.51 16.69 1.19
CA ASN A 357 -33.22 15.55 2.04
C ASN A 357 -34.48 14.70 2.32
N ARG A 358 -35.00 14.01 1.29
CA ARG A 358 -36.22 13.20 1.40
C ARG A 358 -36.25 12.02 0.43
N ASN A 359 -36.89 10.93 0.84
CA ASN A 359 -36.98 9.67 0.11
C ASN A 359 -35.61 9.06 -0.24
N VAL A 360 -34.61 9.32 0.60
CA VAL A 360 -33.24 8.81 0.48
C VAL A 360 -33.20 7.34 0.88
N VAL A 361 -32.50 6.54 0.09
CA VAL A 361 -32.23 5.11 0.33
C VAL A 361 -30.77 4.91 0.78
N SER A 362 -29.84 5.58 0.10
CA SER A 362 -28.43 5.64 0.45
C SER A 362 -27.85 6.96 -0.05
N ALA A 363 -26.69 7.36 0.49
CA ALA A 363 -26.05 8.62 0.12
C ALA A 363 -24.53 8.50 0.14
N GLY A 364 -23.88 9.43 -0.55
CA GLY A 364 -22.45 9.68 -0.53
C GLY A 364 -22.21 11.18 -0.56
N LEU A 365 -21.40 11.67 0.37
CA LEU A 365 -21.04 13.08 0.49
C LEU A 365 -19.52 13.24 0.39
N SER A 366 -19.08 14.37 -0.16
CA SER A 366 -17.68 14.75 -0.17
C SER A 366 -17.57 16.27 -0.06
N ARG A 367 -16.52 16.76 0.58
CA ARG A 367 -16.16 18.16 0.67
C ARG A 367 -14.87 18.41 -0.11
N VAL A 368 -14.87 19.48 -0.90
CA VAL A 368 -13.65 20.05 -1.48
C VAL A 368 -13.70 21.54 -1.16
N ASP A 369 -12.73 22.01 -0.39
CA ASP A 369 -12.73 23.35 0.20
C ASP A 369 -14.03 23.63 0.98
N ASP A 370 -14.76 24.69 0.62
CA ASP A 370 -16.04 25.07 1.23
C ASP A 370 -17.27 24.43 0.55
N ARG A 371 -17.06 23.65 -0.51
CA ARG A 371 -18.12 23.10 -1.34
C ARG A 371 -18.43 21.65 -0.97
N ILE A 372 -19.71 21.39 -0.72
CA ILE A 372 -20.26 20.05 -0.51
C ILE A 372 -20.75 19.51 -1.85
N PHE A 373 -20.43 18.25 -2.12
CA PHE A 373 -21.00 17.44 -3.18
C PHE A 373 -21.88 16.35 -2.56
N ALA A 374 -23.14 16.31 -2.95
CA ALA A 374 -24.11 15.36 -2.46
C ALA A 374 -24.61 14.45 -3.58
N ALA A 375 -24.51 13.14 -3.38
CA ALA A 375 -25.10 12.13 -4.24
C ALA A 375 -26.08 11.28 -3.42
N LEU A 376 -27.35 11.31 -3.79
CA LEU A 376 -28.44 10.66 -3.08
C LEU A 376 -29.08 9.62 -4.00
N VAL A 377 -29.19 8.38 -3.54
CA VAL A 377 -30.08 7.40 -4.15
C VAL A 377 -31.46 7.63 -3.58
N VAL A 378 -32.44 7.90 -4.43
CA VAL A 378 -33.81 8.17 -4.02
C VAL A 378 -34.80 7.22 -4.67
N GLY A 379 -35.90 6.94 -3.98
CA GLY A 379 -37.02 6.17 -4.53
C GLY A 379 -37.61 6.82 -5.79
N ALA A 380 -37.99 5.98 -6.74
CA ALA A 380 -38.72 6.32 -7.96
C ALA A 380 -39.99 5.44 -8.09
N PRO A 381 -40.99 5.85 -8.89
CA PRO A 381 -42.20 5.06 -9.11
C PRO A 381 -41.91 3.62 -9.55
N GLY A 382 -42.80 2.68 -9.18
CA GLY A 382 -42.66 1.27 -9.54
C GLY A 382 -41.58 0.52 -8.77
N GLY A 383 -41.22 0.97 -7.56
CA GLY A 383 -40.19 0.34 -6.72
C GLY A 383 -38.77 0.50 -7.26
N ARG A 384 -38.57 1.39 -8.23
CA ARG A 384 -37.27 1.69 -8.83
C ARG A 384 -36.52 2.73 -8.01
N GLN A 385 -35.25 2.92 -8.35
CA GLN A 385 -34.37 3.92 -7.74
C GLN A 385 -33.79 4.84 -8.82
N ARG A 386 -33.39 6.04 -8.43
CA ARG A 386 -32.64 6.97 -9.29
C ARG A 386 -31.62 7.77 -8.48
N LEU A 387 -30.64 8.30 -9.17
CA LEU A 387 -29.65 9.20 -8.58
C LEU A 387 -30.18 10.64 -8.55
N ALA A 388 -29.95 11.36 -7.46
CA ALA A 388 -30.08 12.79 -7.35
C ALA A 388 -28.76 13.39 -6.86
N VAL A 389 -28.23 14.40 -7.57
CA VAL A 389 -26.91 14.98 -7.30
C VAL A 389 -27.02 16.48 -7.14
N GLY A 390 -26.32 17.05 -6.16
CA GLY A 390 -26.25 18.49 -5.96
C GLY A 390 -24.89 18.92 -5.43
N SER A 391 -24.62 20.22 -5.53
CA SER A 391 -23.46 20.83 -4.89
C SER A 391 -23.77 22.24 -4.40
N GLY A 392 -23.03 22.71 -3.39
CA GLY A 392 -23.21 24.04 -2.82
C GLY A 392 -22.32 24.31 -1.63
N THR A 393 -22.26 25.57 -1.18
CA THR A 393 -21.62 25.98 0.06
C THR A 393 -22.54 25.60 1.22
N ASP A 394 -22.09 24.66 2.05
CA ASP A 394 -22.83 24.02 3.16
C ASP A 394 -23.99 24.89 3.73
N PRO A 395 -25.28 24.53 3.53
CA PRO A 395 -25.80 23.27 2.98
C PRO A 395 -26.09 23.27 1.47
N VAL A 396 -26.15 22.08 0.87
CA VAL A 396 -26.62 21.91 -0.52
C VAL A 396 -28.12 22.20 -0.61
N GLN A 397 -28.49 23.19 -1.42
CA GLN A 397 -29.86 23.68 -1.56
C GLN A 397 -30.65 23.03 -2.69
N VAL A 398 -29.96 22.62 -3.77
CA VAL A 398 -30.58 22.11 -5.00
C VAL A 398 -29.95 20.79 -5.39
N VAL A 399 -30.78 19.84 -5.82
CA VAL A 399 -30.34 18.57 -6.40
C VAL A 399 -30.99 18.35 -7.76
N HIS A 400 -30.20 17.93 -8.74
CA HIS A 400 -30.61 17.47 -10.05
C HIS A 400 -30.96 15.99 -9.98
N ARG A 401 -32.13 15.60 -10.47
CA ARG A 401 -32.55 14.19 -10.52
C ARG A 401 -32.20 13.62 -11.88
N GLY A 402 -31.49 12.50 -11.89
CA GLY A 402 -31.21 11.74 -13.10
C GLY A 402 -32.51 11.27 -13.76
N THR A 403 -32.48 11.19 -15.09
CA THR A 403 -33.61 10.69 -15.90
C THR A 403 -33.66 9.17 -15.95
N GLN A 404 -32.51 8.50 -15.78
CA GLN A 404 -32.42 7.04 -15.74
C GLN A 404 -32.89 6.49 -14.39
N THR A 405 -33.59 5.35 -14.42
CA THR A 405 -34.03 4.63 -13.23
C THR A 405 -33.54 3.20 -13.27
N PHE A 406 -33.23 2.63 -12.11
CA PHE A 406 -32.62 1.32 -11.94
C PHE A 406 -33.46 0.47 -10.98
N GLY A 407 -33.30 -0.84 -11.02
CA GLY A 407 -33.91 -1.73 -10.02
C GLY A 407 -33.26 -1.54 -8.65
N VAL A 408 -31.92 -1.53 -8.63
CA VAL A 408 -31.11 -1.27 -7.43
C VAL A 408 -29.89 -0.42 -7.78
N ILE A 409 -29.57 0.52 -6.90
CA ILE A 409 -28.36 1.33 -6.92
C ILE A 409 -27.64 1.11 -5.59
N GLY A 410 -26.36 0.76 -5.66
CA GLY A 410 -25.48 0.72 -4.49
C GLY A 410 -25.16 2.12 -3.99
N ARG A 411 -24.36 2.22 -2.91
CA ARG A 411 -23.93 3.51 -2.39
C ARG A 411 -23.16 4.31 -3.46
N PRO A 412 -23.53 5.57 -3.74
CA PRO A 412 -22.76 6.42 -4.63
C PRO A 412 -21.48 6.89 -3.93
N VAL A 413 -20.38 7.00 -4.69
CA VAL A 413 -19.05 7.36 -4.18
C VAL A 413 -18.47 8.48 -5.03
N TRP A 414 -18.01 9.56 -4.40
CA TRP A 414 -17.29 10.63 -5.11
C TRP A 414 -15.81 10.28 -5.31
N LEU A 415 -15.28 10.58 -6.49
CA LEU A 415 -13.82 10.59 -6.70
C LEU A 415 -13.26 11.87 -6.09
N ARG A 416 -12.19 11.74 -5.29
CA ARG A 416 -11.61 12.84 -4.49
C ARG A 416 -10.67 13.74 -5.31
N SER A 417 -11.20 14.27 -6.41
CA SER A 417 -10.51 15.27 -7.25
C SER A 417 -10.31 16.59 -6.48
N LEU A 418 -9.20 17.28 -6.75
CA LEU A 418 -8.99 18.65 -6.28
C LEU A 418 -9.68 19.71 -7.14
N ASP A 419 -10.20 19.34 -8.31
CA ASP A 419 -10.91 20.29 -9.18
C ASP A 419 -12.41 20.30 -8.85
N PRO A 420 -12.92 21.28 -8.07
CA PRO A 420 -14.35 21.39 -7.77
C PRO A 420 -15.18 21.77 -9.01
N GLY A 421 -14.54 22.17 -10.11
CA GLY A 421 -15.19 22.48 -11.39
C GLY A 421 -15.60 21.22 -12.18
N GLN A 422 -14.99 20.07 -11.89
CA GLN A 422 -15.25 18.81 -12.59
C GLN A 422 -15.41 17.63 -11.63
N PRO A 423 -16.43 17.65 -10.77
CA PRO A 423 -16.67 16.57 -9.83
C PRO A 423 -17.24 15.35 -10.56
N TYR A 424 -16.61 14.20 -10.31
CA TYR A 424 -17.10 12.93 -10.82
C TYR A 424 -17.32 11.95 -9.66
N GLY A 425 -18.39 11.18 -9.75
CA GLY A 425 -18.64 10.06 -8.85
C GLY A 425 -18.89 8.77 -9.61
N LEU A 426 -18.92 7.68 -8.86
CA LEU A 426 -19.17 6.33 -9.31
C LEU A 426 -20.31 5.72 -8.51
N MET A 427 -21.13 4.92 -9.18
CA MET A 427 -22.14 4.10 -8.53
C MET A 427 -22.27 2.76 -9.24
N VAL A 428 -22.67 1.74 -8.49
CA VAL A 428 -23.08 0.46 -9.07
C VAL A 428 -24.59 0.48 -9.21
N ALA A 429 -25.13 0.17 -10.39
CA ALA A 429 -26.56 0.04 -10.61
C ALA A 429 -26.87 -1.19 -11.46
N ASP A 430 -27.84 -2.01 -11.01
CA ASP A 430 -28.26 -3.25 -11.67
C ASP A 430 -27.11 -4.20 -12.08
N GLY A 431 -25.99 -4.16 -11.35
CA GLY A 431 -24.83 -5.00 -11.60
C GLY A 431 -23.76 -4.41 -12.53
N GLN A 432 -23.89 -3.15 -12.94
CA GLN A 432 -22.95 -2.43 -13.80
C GLN A 432 -22.37 -1.20 -13.09
N LEU A 433 -21.16 -0.81 -13.48
CA LEU A 433 -20.52 0.41 -12.99
C LEU A 433 -20.92 1.61 -13.86
N TYR A 434 -21.35 2.69 -13.22
CA TYR A 434 -21.66 3.97 -13.84
C TYR A 434 -20.80 5.07 -13.23
N ARG A 435 -20.40 6.04 -14.06
CA ARG A 435 -19.95 7.35 -13.60
C ARG A 435 -21.12 8.32 -13.61
N PHE A 436 -21.09 9.29 -12.70
CA PHE A 436 -22.01 10.41 -12.67
C PHE A 436 -21.28 11.74 -12.48
N ASP A 437 -21.92 12.83 -12.90
CA ASP A 437 -21.45 14.21 -12.70
C ASP A 437 -22.35 14.98 -11.73
N ASP A 438 -22.04 16.26 -11.50
CA ASP A 438 -22.82 17.18 -10.66
C ASP A 438 -24.27 17.42 -11.10
N ARG A 439 -24.64 16.97 -12.31
CA ARG A 439 -26.01 17.06 -12.87
C ARG A 439 -26.74 15.73 -12.88
N ALA A 440 -26.22 14.72 -12.16
CA ALA A 440 -26.77 13.37 -12.11
C ALA A 440 -26.84 12.67 -13.48
N ARG A 441 -26.01 13.07 -14.46
CA ARG A 441 -25.91 12.37 -15.74
C ARG A 441 -25.06 11.13 -15.57
N THR A 442 -25.63 9.98 -15.90
CA THR A 442 -25.02 8.67 -15.69
C THR A 442 -24.52 8.08 -17.00
N VAL A 443 -23.26 7.62 -17.01
CA VAL A 443 -22.63 6.98 -18.18
C VAL A 443 -22.00 5.66 -17.74
N PRO A 444 -22.26 4.53 -18.43
CA PRO A 444 -21.59 3.26 -18.15
C PRO A 444 -20.07 3.40 -18.23
N VAL A 445 -19.36 2.79 -17.28
CA VAL A 445 -17.90 2.73 -17.29
C VAL A 445 -17.49 1.33 -17.77
N PRO A 446 -16.82 1.21 -18.94
CA PRO A 446 -16.35 -0.07 -19.41
C PRO A 446 -15.26 -0.61 -18.48
N LEU A 447 -15.35 -1.89 -18.14
CA LEU A 447 -14.34 -2.62 -17.37
C LEU A 447 -13.72 -3.70 -18.26
N THR A 448 -12.43 -3.93 -18.06
CA THR A 448 -11.65 -4.97 -18.77
C THR A 448 -11.98 -6.38 -18.29
N VAL A 449 -12.63 -6.51 -17.14
CA VAL A 449 -13.04 -7.78 -16.52
C VAL A 449 -14.55 -7.92 -16.62
N SER A 450 -15.03 -9.09 -17.07
CA SER A 450 -16.45 -9.41 -17.12
C SER A 450 -16.98 -9.88 -15.77
N GLY A 451 -18.23 -9.57 -15.49
CA GLY A 451 -18.94 -10.03 -14.29
C GLY A 451 -19.86 -8.96 -13.72
N ARG A 452 -20.74 -9.37 -12.81
CA ARG A 452 -21.61 -8.44 -12.08
C ARG A 452 -20.76 -7.63 -11.11
N VAL A 453 -20.80 -6.30 -11.24
CA VAL A 453 -20.23 -5.37 -10.26
C VAL A 453 -21.22 -5.25 -9.10
N THR A 454 -20.77 -5.41 -7.85
CA THR A 454 -21.63 -5.31 -6.67
C THR A 454 -21.23 -4.19 -5.71
N ALA A 455 -19.98 -3.73 -5.76
CA ALA A 455 -19.50 -2.62 -4.95
C ALA A 455 -18.37 -1.87 -5.66
N VAL A 456 -18.24 -0.57 -5.34
CA VAL A 456 -17.15 0.30 -5.79
C VAL A 456 -16.74 1.23 -4.64
N ALA A 457 -15.45 1.53 -4.55
CA ALA A 457 -14.90 2.54 -3.65
C ALA A 457 -13.72 3.29 -4.29
N GLY A 458 -13.62 4.59 -4.03
CA GLY A 458 -12.54 5.45 -4.51
C GLY A 458 -11.50 5.72 -3.42
N SER A 459 -10.23 5.70 -3.79
CA SER A 459 -9.10 5.99 -2.90
C SER A 459 -9.06 7.45 -2.44
N LEU A 460 -8.23 7.69 -1.43
CA LEU A 460 -7.92 9.03 -0.91
C LEU A 460 -7.35 9.98 -1.98
N ASP A 461 -6.48 9.46 -2.85
CA ASP A 461 -5.89 10.19 -3.96
C ASP A 461 -6.86 10.42 -5.13
N GLY A 462 -8.02 9.76 -5.16
CA GLY A 462 -8.99 9.85 -6.26
C GLY A 462 -8.58 9.15 -7.56
N HIS A 463 -7.44 8.46 -7.57
CA HIS A 463 -6.80 7.87 -8.74
C HIS A 463 -6.73 6.32 -8.69
N ARG A 464 -7.35 5.70 -7.68
CA ARG A 464 -7.42 4.24 -7.52
C ARG A 464 -8.84 3.83 -7.11
N LEU A 465 -9.31 2.71 -7.65
CA LEU A 465 -10.60 2.12 -7.34
C LEU A 465 -10.42 0.74 -6.73
N ALA A 466 -11.29 0.41 -5.79
CA ALA A 466 -11.59 -0.94 -5.40
C ALA A 466 -12.98 -1.33 -5.90
N LEU A 467 -13.09 -2.51 -6.49
CA LEU A 467 -14.29 -3.04 -7.13
C LEU A 467 -14.54 -4.46 -6.64
N VAL A 468 -15.80 -4.79 -6.41
CA VAL A 468 -16.22 -6.19 -6.26
C VAL A 468 -16.90 -6.62 -7.55
N ILE A 469 -16.28 -7.56 -8.27
CA ILE A 469 -16.75 -8.07 -9.56
C ILE A 469 -16.86 -9.58 -9.44
N GLY A 470 -18.06 -10.13 -9.66
CA GLY A 470 -18.31 -11.57 -9.55
C GLY A 470 -17.96 -12.14 -8.17
N GLY A 471 -18.14 -11.36 -7.10
CA GLY A 471 -17.79 -11.77 -5.74
C GLY A 471 -16.29 -11.77 -5.41
N ARG A 472 -15.44 -11.14 -6.26
CA ARG A 472 -13.98 -11.07 -6.07
C ARG A 472 -13.48 -9.63 -6.08
N LEU A 473 -12.41 -9.38 -5.33
CA LEU A 473 -11.79 -8.07 -5.21
C LEU A 473 -10.94 -7.76 -6.44
N HIS A 474 -11.15 -6.58 -7.00
CA HIS A 474 -10.35 -6.04 -8.09
C HIS A 474 -9.92 -4.60 -7.77
N LEU A 475 -8.72 -4.23 -8.21
CA LEU A 475 -8.25 -2.84 -8.18
C LEU A 475 -8.01 -2.31 -9.58
N ALA A 476 -8.28 -1.03 -9.80
CA ALA A 476 -7.97 -0.35 -11.06
C ALA A 476 -7.47 1.07 -10.79
N ALA A 477 -6.56 1.55 -11.64
CA ALA A 477 -6.17 2.95 -11.65
C ALA A 477 -7.22 3.81 -12.39
N VAL A 478 -7.36 5.06 -11.99
CA VAL A 478 -8.25 6.06 -12.62
C VAL A 478 -7.40 7.21 -13.13
N ASN A 479 -7.58 7.55 -14.39
CA ASN A 479 -7.05 8.77 -14.96
C ASN A 479 -8.19 9.78 -15.13
N LEU A 480 -7.95 11.00 -14.64
CA LEU A 480 -8.89 12.13 -14.69
C LEU A 480 -8.44 13.22 -15.68
N ALA A 481 -7.35 13.00 -16.42
CA ALA A 481 -6.78 13.97 -17.33
C ALA A 481 -7.79 14.43 -18.40
N GLY A 482 -7.79 15.75 -18.67
CA GLY A 482 -8.66 16.36 -19.68
C GLY A 482 -10.16 16.27 -19.36
N GLY A 483 -10.52 16.02 -18.09
CA GLY A 483 -11.91 15.94 -17.65
C GLY A 483 -12.62 14.65 -18.02
N LEU A 484 -11.89 13.63 -18.48
CA LEU A 484 -12.44 12.32 -18.81
C LEU A 484 -12.04 11.32 -17.74
N VAL A 485 -13.03 10.76 -17.03
CA VAL A 485 -12.80 9.63 -16.13
C VAL A 485 -12.59 8.37 -16.98
N SER A 486 -11.36 7.86 -16.96
CA SER A 486 -11.04 6.57 -17.57
C SER A 486 -10.51 5.61 -16.50
N VAL A 487 -11.00 4.38 -16.55
CA VAL A 487 -10.58 3.31 -15.64
C VAL A 487 -9.63 2.39 -16.39
N GLY A 488 -8.43 2.20 -15.85
CA GLY A 488 -7.42 1.30 -16.39
C GLY A 488 -7.81 -0.18 -16.23
N PRO A 489 -6.93 -1.10 -16.64
CA PRO A 489 -7.16 -2.53 -16.47
C PRO A 489 -7.43 -2.89 -15.00
N ALA A 490 -8.50 -3.66 -14.75
CA ALA A 490 -8.85 -4.11 -13.41
C ALA A 490 -8.08 -5.39 -13.09
N ARG A 491 -7.36 -5.37 -11.98
CA ARG A 491 -6.46 -6.43 -11.54
C ARG A 491 -7.11 -7.18 -10.38
N ALA A 492 -7.22 -8.50 -10.44
CA ALA A 492 -7.69 -9.28 -9.30
C ALA A 492 -6.70 -9.21 -8.14
N VAL A 493 -7.22 -9.16 -6.92
CA VAL A 493 -6.45 -9.22 -5.67
C VAL A 493 -6.85 -10.49 -4.92
N ALA A 494 -5.87 -11.26 -4.47
CA ALA A 494 -6.11 -12.48 -3.71
C ALA A 494 -6.67 -12.12 -2.32
N THR A 495 -7.70 -12.85 -1.88
CA THR A 495 -8.28 -12.70 -0.54
C THR A 495 -8.52 -14.06 0.08
N SER A 496 -8.40 -14.19 1.41
CA SER A 496 -8.91 -15.38 2.13
C SER A 496 -10.45 -15.43 2.14
N LEU A 497 -11.08 -14.27 2.07
CA LEU A 497 -12.53 -14.11 1.93
C LEU A 497 -13.03 -14.56 0.54
N ARG A 498 -14.23 -15.14 0.53
CA ARG A 498 -15.02 -15.50 -0.66
C ARG A 498 -16.30 -14.66 -0.73
N ASP A 499 -17.01 -14.71 -1.85
CA ASP A 499 -18.33 -14.10 -2.02
C ASP A 499 -18.43 -12.65 -1.53
N LEU A 500 -17.43 -11.84 -1.88
CA LEU A 500 -17.31 -10.46 -1.41
C LEU A 500 -18.56 -9.67 -1.73
N SER A 501 -18.95 -8.77 -0.82
CA SER A 501 -20.19 -8.01 -0.93
C SER A 501 -19.99 -6.50 -0.87
N ALA A 502 -18.99 -6.03 -0.14
CA ALA A 502 -18.72 -4.60 0.01
C ALA A 502 -17.22 -4.33 0.19
N VAL A 503 -16.78 -3.13 -0.19
CA VAL A 503 -15.39 -2.68 -0.08
C VAL A 503 -15.35 -1.18 0.17
N ASP A 504 -14.38 -0.72 0.95
CA ASP A 504 -14.00 0.70 1.07
C ASP A 504 -12.50 0.88 1.36
N TRP A 505 -11.99 2.10 1.28
CA TRP A 505 -10.59 2.42 1.61
C TRP A 505 -10.47 2.85 3.07
N ALA A 506 -9.62 2.15 3.83
CA ALA A 506 -9.36 2.45 5.24
C ALA A 506 -8.03 3.17 5.46
N ALA A 507 -7.11 3.09 4.50
CA ALA A 507 -5.88 3.88 4.44
C ALA A 507 -5.40 3.91 2.98
N GLU A 508 -4.26 4.55 2.72
CA GLU A 508 -3.70 4.67 1.37
C GLU A 508 -3.45 3.32 0.69
N ASN A 509 -3.02 2.28 1.42
CA ASN A 509 -2.76 0.96 0.84
C ASN A 509 -3.53 -0.16 1.53
N THR A 510 -4.56 0.20 2.30
CA THR A 510 -5.39 -0.74 3.07
C THR A 510 -6.86 -0.55 2.73
N LEU A 511 -7.50 -1.65 2.37
CA LEU A 511 -8.93 -1.74 2.10
C LEU A 511 -9.62 -2.37 3.31
N VAL A 512 -10.86 -1.96 3.55
CA VAL A 512 -11.81 -2.77 4.33
C VAL A 512 -12.70 -3.54 3.36
N VAL A 513 -12.84 -4.84 3.58
CA VAL A 513 -13.54 -5.75 2.67
C VAL A 513 -14.49 -6.62 3.47
N ALA A 514 -15.73 -6.74 3.00
CA ALA A 514 -16.71 -7.67 3.57
C ALA A 514 -16.96 -8.85 2.62
N GLY A 515 -17.03 -10.05 3.19
CA GLY A 515 -17.24 -11.29 2.46
C GLY A 515 -17.46 -12.48 3.39
N THR A 516 -17.18 -13.68 2.92
CA THR A 516 -17.38 -14.93 3.66
C THR A 516 -16.04 -15.64 3.89
N ALA A 517 -15.68 -15.83 5.16
CA ALA A 517 -14.66 -16.78 5.58
C ALA A 517 -15.35 -18.12 5.87
N ASP A 518 -15.53 -18.45 7.15
CA ASP A 518 -16.47 -19.47 7.64
C ASP A 518 -17.89 -18.89 7.79
N ARG A 519 -17.96 -17.62 8.21
CA ARG A 519 -19.18 -16.81 8.29
C ARG A 519 -18.94 -15.47 7.58
N SER A 520 -20.00 -14.67 7.48
CA SER A 520 -19.88 -13.29 7.00
C SER A 520 -18.93 -12.51 7.90
N ALA A 521 -17.94 -11.85 7.33
CA ALA A 521 -16.85 -11.22 8.06
C ALA A 521 -16.37 -9.94 7.37
N VAL A 522 -15.67 -9.08 8.14
CA VAL A 522 -15.05 -7.84 7.66
C VAL A 522 -13.56 -7.86 7.97
N TYR A 523 -12.73 -7.68 6.95
CA TYR A 523 -11.28 -7.78 7.02
C TYR A 523 -10.62 -6.49 6.55
N TYR A 524 -9.46 -6.18 7.12
CA TYR A 524 -8.46 -5.40 6.41
C TYR A 524 -7.73 -6.25 5.40
N VAL A 525 -7.48 -5.68 4.22
CA VAL A 525 -6.76 -6.31 3.11
C VAL A 525 -5.84 -5.27 2.47
N SER A 526 -4.55 -5.57 2.30
CA SER A 526 -3.64 -4.70 1.54
C SER A 526 -4.00 -4.64 0.06
N THR A 527 -3.57 -3.60 -0.64
CA THR A 527 -3.88 -3.42 -2.09
C THR A 527 -3.34 -4.53 -3.01
N ASP A 528 -2.46 -5.38 -2.52
CA ASP A 528 -1.93 -6.56 -3.21
C ASP A 528 -2.42 -7.90 -2.61
N GLY A 529 -3.21 -7.86 -1.54
CA GLY A 529 -3.83 -9.04 -0.92
C GLY A 529 -2.90 -9.86 -0.02
N ALA A 530 -1.65 -9.44 0.15
CA ALA A 530 -0.65 -10.16 0.94
C ALA A 530 -0.78 -9.96 2.46
N LEU A 531 -1.47 -8.91 2.91
CA LEU A 531 -1.69 -8.67 4.33
C LEU A 531 -3.18 -8.62 4.60
N GLU A 532 -3.64 -9.54 5.43
CA GLU A 532 -5.02 -9.61 5.89
C GLU A 532 -5.10 -9.61 7.41
N THR A 533 -6.12 -8.93 7.95
CA THR A 533 -6.43 -8.92 9.39
C THR A 533 -7.94 -8.91 9.56
N ALA A 534 -8.50 -9.91 10.24
CA ALA A 534 -9.92 -9.93 10.57
C ALA A 534 -10.25 -8.80 11.57
N LEU A 535 -11.24 -7.97 11.23
CA LEU A 535 -11.76 -6.92 12.12
C LEU A 535 -13.01 -7.40 12.84
N VAL A 536 -13.91 -8.04 12.09
CA VAL A 536 -15.13 -8.66 12.59
C VAL A 536 -15.20 -10.06 12.00
N ALA A 537 -14.95 -11.08 12.81
CA ALA A 537 -14.90 -12.47 12.37
C ALA A 537 -16.29 -13.07 12.10
N ASP A 538 -17.33 -12.53 12.74
CA ASP A 538 -18.72 -12.94 12.53
C ASP A 538 -19.66 -11.73 12.59
N VAL A 539 -20.17 -11.34 11.42
CA VAL A 539 -21.19 -10.31 11.24
C VAL A 539 -22.60 -10.92 11.40
N GLY A 540 -22.75 -12.24 11.31
CA GLY A 540 -24.03 -12.96 11.34
C GLY A 540 -24.85 -12.90 10.05
N ALA A 541 -24.67 -11.86 9.22
CA ALA A 541 -25.36 -11.70 7.93
C ALA A 541 -24.48 -11.02 6.88
N ARG A 542 -24.87 -11.13 5.60
CA ARG A 542 -24.16 -10.50 4.49
C ARG A 542 -24.17 -8.98 4.64
N VAL A 543 -22.99 -8.36 4.51
CA VAL A 543 -22.84 -6.90 4.56
C VAL A 543 -23.35 -6.27 3.26
N THR A 544 -24.27 -5.31 3.36
CA THR A 544 -24.90 -4.60 2.23
C THR A 544 -24.34 -3.19 2.02
N HIS A 545 -23.85 -2.55 3.10
CA HIS A 545 -23.16 -1.26 3.06
C HIS A 545 -21.90 -1.33 3.92
N LEU A 546 -20.82 -0.68 3.47
CA LEU A 546 -19.55 -0.63 4.20
C LEU A 546 -18.87 0.70 3.93
N ALA A 547 -18.69 1.52 4.96
CA ALA A 547 -18.01 2.81 4.91
C ALA A 547 -16.78 2.78 5.81
N ALA A 548 -15.65 3.29 5.34
CA ALA A 548 -14.47 3.53 6.18
C ALA A 548 -14.04 4.98 6.09
N TYR A 549 -13.73 5.59 7.24
CA TYR A 549 -13.02 6.84 7.25
C TYR A 549 -11.51 6.57 7.21
N PRO A 550 -10.83 6.96 6.13
CA PRO A 550 -9.47 6.54 5.89
C PRO A 550 -8.47 7.28 6.77
N THR A 551 -7.40 6.62 7.19
CA THR A 551 -6.24 7.25 7.83
C THR A 551 -5.17 7.62 6.80
N ASN A 552 -4.29 8.56 7.18
CA ASN A 552 -3.08 8.89 6.41
C ASN A 552 -1.89 9.17 7.36
N PRO A 553 -0.65 9.27 6.83
CA PRO A 553 0.55 9.41 7.68
C PRO A 553 0.60 10.67 8.57
N VAL A 554 -0.12 11.74 8.22
CA VAL A 554 -0.16 12.99 9.00
C VAL A 554 -1.46 13.16 9.80
N VAL A 555 -2.51 12.39 9.48
CA VAL A 555 -3.77 12.33 10.24
C VAL A 555 -3.96 10.88 10.73
N PRO A 556 -3.21 10.46 11.78
CA PRO A 556 -3.39 9.14 12.36
C PRO A 556 -4.64 9.13 13.25
N LEU A 557 -5.56 8.21 12.97
CA LEU A 557 -6.67 7.93 13.88
C LEU A 557 -6.25 6.83 14.88
N PRO A 558 -6.66 6.92 16.15
CA PRO A 558 -6.28 5.94 17.17
C PRO A 558 -6.84 4.54 16.90
N SER A 559 -7.88 4.45 16.07
CA SER A 559 -8.46 3.18 15.64
C SER A 559 -9.12 3.31 14.27
N ALA A 560 -9.38 2.16 13.65
CA ALA A 560 -10.18 2.04 12.44
C ALA A 560 -11.60 2.57 12.66
N LEU A 561 -12.05 3.50 11.81
CA LEU A 561 -13.43 3.99 11.88
C LEU A 561 -14.21 3.43 10.71
N ILE A 562 -14.98 2.39 10.99
CA ILE A 562 -15.76 1.68 10.00
C ILE A 562 -17.22 1.67 10.45
N MET A 563 -18.13 1.82 9.49
CA MET A 563 -19.54 1.57 9.69
C MET A 563 -20.03 0.61 8.61
N TYR A 564 -20.90 -0.31 8.97
CA TYR A 564 -21.43 -1.28 8.01
C TYR A 564 -22.89 -1.61 8.31
N GLU A 565 -23.60 -2.11 7.31
CA GLU A 565 -24.96 -2.58 7.44
C GLU A 565 -25.03 -4.07 7.11
N ALA A 566 -25.72 -4.83 7.96
CA ALA A 566 -26.05 -6.23 7.71
C ALA A 566 -27.47 -6.50 8.21
N ASN A 567 -28.28 -7.21 7.42
CA ASN A 567 -29.67 -7.54 7.74
C ASN A 567 -30.53 -6.32 8.15
N GLY A 568 -30.34 -5.17 7.48
CA GLY A 568 -31.08 -3.93 7.77
C GLY A 568 -30.69 -3.24 9.08
N VAL A 569 -29.60 -3.67 9.73
CA VAL A 569 -29.07 -3.09 10.96
C VAL A 569 -27.70 -2.51 10.68
N ALA A 570 -27.49 -1.24 11.05
CA ALA A 570 -26.19 -0.59 10.95
C ALA A 570 -25.36 -0.81 12.23
N TYR A 571 -24.06 -0.94 12.06
CA TYR A 571 -23.06 -1.18 13.10
C TYR A 571 -21.87 -0.26 12.90
N ARG A 572 -21.07 -0.08 13.96
CA ARG A 572 -19.77 0.62 13.89
C ARG A 572 -18.64 -0.26 14.43
N TYR A 573 -17.40 0.08 14.11
CA TYR A 573 -16.16 -0.49 14.67
C TYR A 573 -15.26 0.68 15.12
N PRO A 574 -14.46 0.58 16.21
CA PRO A 574 -14.03 -0.63 16.95
C PRO A 574 -14.94 -1.09 18.09
N SER A 575 -15.97 -0.35 18.45
CA SER A 575 -17.01 -0.81 19.37
C SER A 575 -18.14 -1.42 18.52
N PRO A 576 -18.20 -2.76 18.31
CA PRO A 576 -19.19 -3.43 17.49
C PRO A 576 -20.59 -3.35 18.11
N ASP A 577 -21.10 -2.13 18.16
CA ASP A 577 -22.42 -1.78 18.65
C ASP A 577 -23.31 -1.48 17.45
N THR A 578 -24.56 -1.89 17.56
CA THR A 578 -25.61 -1.42 16.67
C THR A 578 -25.72 0.10 16.78
N ILE A 579 -25.82 0.77 15.64
CA ILE A 579 -26.16 2.19 15.57
C ILE A 579 -27.66 2.30 15.88
N ARG A 580 -27.98 2.96 16.99
CA ARG A 580 -29.33 3.03 17.57
C ARG A 580 -29.98 4.37 17.24
N ARG A 581 -31.30 4.41 17.40
CA ARG A 581 -32.12 5.59 17.14
C ARG A 581 -31.75 6.80 18.00
N ASP A 582 -31.35 6.60 19.26
CA ASP A 582 -30.93 7.66 20.19
C ASP A 582 -29.61 8.33 19.77
N GLN A 583 -28.85 7.70 18.88
CA GLN A 583 -27.63 8.27 18.29
C GLN A 583 -27.90 9.08 17.02
N VAL A 584 -29.13 9.02 16.48
CA VAL A 584 -29.54 9.79 15.31
C VAL A 584 -29.98 11.19 15.76
N LEU A 585 -29.36 12.22 15.18
CA LEU A 585 -29.63 13.62 15.51
C LEU A 585 -30.83 14.19 14.73
N GLU A 586 -31.47 15.20 15.32
CA GLU A 586 -32.51 16.03 14.68
C GLU A 586 -33.73 15.25 14.15
N VAL A 587 -34.15 14.25 14.91
CA VAL A 587 -35.26 13.35 14.53
C VAL A 587 -36.35 13.36 15.57
N THR A 588 -37.59 13.50 15.13
CA THR A 588 -38.77 13.44 15.99
C THR A 588 -38.94 12.03 16.58
N PRO A 589 -39.29 11.89 17.86
CA PRO A 589 -39.61 10.58 18.44
C PRO A 589 -40.76 9.90 17.68
N PRO A 590 -40.74 8.56 17.53
CA PRO A 590 -41.86 7.85 16.95
C PRO A 590 -43.13 8.05 17.81
N PRO A 591 -44.33 8.01 17.20
CA PRO A 591 -45.58 8.03 17.96
C PRO A 591 -45.62 6.91 19.02
N ALA A 592 -46.33 7.16 20.13
CA ALA A 592 -46.47 6.17 21.20
C ALA A 592 -47.00 4.83 20.65
N GLY A 593 -46.32 3.73 20.98
CA GLY A 593 -46.67 2.38 20.51
C GLY A 593 -46.14 2.00 19.13
N VAL A 594 -45.50 2.92 18.39
CA VAL A 594 -44.84 2.61 17.11
C VAL A 594 -43.36 2.31 17.38
N ARG A 595 -42.91 1.13 16.96
CA ARG A 595 -41.49 0.77 17.05
C ARG A 595 -40.71 1.63 16.05
N PRO A 596 -39.66 2.36 16.48
CA PRO A 596 -38.82 3.11 15.56
C PRO A 596 -38.17 2.18 14.53
N GLY A 597 -37.97 2.70 13.33
CA GLY A 597 -37.15 2.04 12.31
C GLY A 597 -35.69 1.87 12.77
N SER A 598 -34.91 1.15 11.98
CA SER A 598 -33.46 1.05 12.17
C SER A 598 -32.73 2.06 11.30
N PRO A 599 -31.68 2.74 11.81
CA PRO A 599 -30.74 3.47 10.95
C PRO A 599 -30.08 2.52 9.95
N THR A 600 -29.91 2.97 8.71
CA THR A 600 -29.39 2.18 7.58
C THR A 600 -28.37 2.96 6.75
N ALA A 601 -27.71 2.29 5.81
CA ALA A 601 -26.77 2.87 4.86
C ALA A 601 -25.80 3.90 5.48
N PRO A 602 -25.01 3.53 6.52
CA PRO A 602 -24.13 4.47 7.19
C PRO A 602 -22.97 4.89 6.26
N PHE A 603 -22.53 6.14 6.40
CA PHE A 603 -21.44 6.71 5.61
C PHE A 603 -20.78 7.91 6.31
N PHE A 604 -19.66 8.38 5.78
CA PHE A 604 -18.95 9.56 6.28
C PHE A 604 -19.04 10.72 5.29
N LEU A 605 -18.92 11.94 5.79
CA LEU A 605 -18.47 13.06 4.97
C LEU A 605 -16.94 13.01 4.90
N TYR A 606 -16.41 13.10 3.69
CA TYR A 606 -14.98 13.00 3.39
C TYR A 606 -14.37 14.32 2.96
#